data_AF-A0A7Y8HX32-F1
#
_entry.id   AF-A0A7Y8HX32-F1
#
_cell.length_a   1.000
_cell.length_b   1.000
_cell.length_c   1.000
_cell.angle_alpha   90.00
_cell.angle_beta   90.00
_cell.angle_gamma   90.00
#
_symmetry.space_group_name_H-M   'P 1'
#
loop_
_entity.id
_entity.type
_entity.pdbx_description
1 polymer ?
#
loop_
_entity_poly.entity_id
_entity_poly.type
_entity_poly.pdbx_seq_one_letter_code
_entity_poly.pdbx_strand_id
1 'polypeptide(L)'
;MELDDLIPISEWEKIANDIHNRFGFNGTVYKSDNFILSKSTSPANNLCPVIKGSKDGVIICSSAQQRLSKIARDSNKLAIGECDAGFTKFVIPIFVNGKFLGMIGGCGCLIDQSSVDSFYVAKLLGKDEKDIKDLSENTPRLTSDELSEAISYTQEHLKRILKNNT
;
A
#
# COMPACT_ATOMS: atom_id res chain seq x y z
N MET A 1 -19.60 -13.52 2.74
CA MET A 1 -18.77 -13.08 1.60
C MET A 1 -17.84 -12.00 2.05
N GLU A 2 -16.62 -12.43 2.34
CA GLU A 2 -15.44 -11.65 2.61
C GLU A 2 -14.42 -11.92 1.48
N LEU A 3 -13.22 -11.34 1.54
CA LEU A 3 -12.22 -11.48 0.47
C LEU A 3 -11.71 -12.91 0.28
N ASP A 4 -11.59 -13.67 1.36
CA ASP A 4 -11.15 -15.06 1.39
C ASP A 4 -12.22 -16.04 0.91
N ASP A 5 -13.46 -15.58 0.71
CA ASP A 5 -14.48 -16.33 -0.03
C ASP A 5 -14.31 -16.23 -1.56
N LEU A 6 -13.59 -15.21 -2.08
CA LEU A 6 -13.41 -15.00 -3.53
C LEU A 6 -12.31 -15.87 -4.13
N ILE A 7 -11.18 -15.94 -3.42
CA ILE A 7 -9.99 -16.76 -3.73
C ILE A 7 -9.24 -17.06 -2.42
N PRO A 8 -8.43 -18.14 -2.36
CA PRO A 8 -7.61 -18.44 -1.20
C PRO A 8 -6.65 -17.30 -0.82
N ILE A 9 -6.34 -17.16 0.47
CA ILE A 9 -5.40 -16.15 0.99
C ILE A 9 -4.03 -16.22 0.30
N SER A 10 -3.56 -17.43 -0.05
CA SER A 10 -2.31 -17.62 -0.78
C SER A 10 -2.32 -16.98 -2.18
N GLU A 11 -3.47 -16.90 -2.85
CA GLU A 11 -3.59 -16.21 -4.13
C GLU A 11 -3.60 -14.68 -3.94
N TRP A 12 -4.22 -14.18 -2.87
CA TRP A 12 -4.10 -12.76 -2.49
C TRP A 12 -2.65 -12.38 -2.17
N GLU A 13 -1.92 -13.24 -1.47
CA GLU A 13 -0.50 -13.07 -1.17
C GLU A 13 0.35 -13.05 -2.45
N LYS A 14 0.07 -13.92 -3.43
CA LYS A 14 0.75 -13.89 -4.74
C LYS A 14 0.59 -12.53 -5.42
N ILE A 15 -0.62 -11.96 -5.43
CA ILE A 15 -0.85 -10.64 -6.04
C ILE A 15 -0.08 -9.54 -5.29
N ALA A 16 -0.07 -9.59 -3.95
CA ALA A 16 0.71 -8.65 -3.15
C ALA A 16 2.22 -8.77 -3.43
N ASN A 17 2.73 -9.99 -3.60
CA ASN A 17 4.11 -10.24 -4.01
C ASN A 17 4.38 -9.79 -5.45
N ASP A 18 3.44 -9.96 -6.38
CA ASP A 18 3.61 -9.49 -7.75
C ASP A 18 3.68 -7.96 -7.82
N ILE A 19 2.85 -7.26 -7.04
CA ILE A 19 2.92 -5.79 -6.89
C ILE A 19 4.33 -5.38 -6.42
N HIS A 20 4.91 -6.12 -5.49
CA HIS A 20 6.26 -5.87 -5.00
C HIS A 20 7.34 -6.20 -6.04
N ASN A 21 7.32 -7.41 -6.59
CA ASN A 21 8.37 -7.92 -7.48
C ASN A 21 8.44 -7.13 -8.79
N ARG A 22 7.31 -6.60 -9.27
CA ARG A 22 7.25 -5.84 -10.53
C ARG A 22 7.49 -4.35 -10.34
N PHE A 23 7.00 -3.77 -9.24
CA PHE A 23 6.93 -2.31 -9.08
C PHE A 23 7.58 -1.80 -7.78
N GLY A 24 8.14 -2.68 -6.95
CA GLY A 24 8.82 -2.33 -5.71
C GLY A 24 7.91 -1.97 -4.53
N PHE A 25 6.59 -1.83 -4.71
CA PHE A 25 5.69 -1.45 -3.63
C PHE A 25 5.59 -2.51 -2.53
N ASN A 26 5.28 -2.10 -1.30
CA ASN A 26 4.76 -3.01 -0.28
C ASN A 26 3.32 -3.38 -0.65
N GLY A 27 3.15 -4.43 -1.45
CA GLY A 27 1.82 -4.93 -1.81
C GLY A 27 1.05 -5.33 -0.56
N THR A 28 -0.22 -4.95 -0.45
CA THR A 28 -1.05 -5.30 0.71
C THR A 28 -2.52 -5.40 0.33
N VAL A 29 -3.17 -6.44 0.83
CA VAL A 29 -4.61 -6.66 0.79
C VAL A 29 -5.17 -6.43 2.18
N TYR A 30 -6.21 -5.62 2.27
CA TYR A 30 -6.88 -5.24 3.51
C TYR A 30 -8.33 -5.72 3.49
N LYS A 31 -8.81 -6.21 4.62
CA LYS A 31 -10.22 -6.51 4.88
C LYS A 31 -11.07 -5.24 4.92
N SER A 32 -12.39 -5.41 4.97
CA SER A 32 -13.38 -4.32 5.00
C SER A 32 -13.23 -3.36 6.21
N ASP A 33 -12.56 -3.80 7.26
CA ASP A 33 -12.25 -3.06 8.49
C ASP A 33 -10.82 -2.46 8.52
N ASN A 34 -10.09 -2.51 7.40
CA ASN A 34 -8.68 -2.10 7.24
C ASN A 34 -7.65 -2.98 7.95
N PHE A 35 -8.01 -4.14 8.53
CA PHE A 35 -6.99 -5.10 8.95
C PHE A 35 -6.34 -5.78 7.74
N ILE A 36 -5.05 -6.09 7.85
CA ILE A 36 -4.31 -6.75 6.78
C ILE A 36 -4.80 -8.19 6.64
N LEU A 37 -5.19 -8.57 5.42
CA LEU A 37 -5.47 -9.96 5.04
C LEU A 37 -4.18 -10.66 4.59
N SER A 38 -3.43 -10.02 3.69
CA SER A 38 -2.14 -10.50 3.18
C SER A 38 -1.27 -9.32 2.76
N LYS A 39 0.04 -9.55 2.64
CA LYS A 39 1.03 -8.53 2.24
C LYS A 39 2.21 -9.17 1.53
N SER A 40 3.00 -8.37 0.83
CA SER A 40 4.27 -8.80 0.27
C SER A 40 5.23 -9.27 1.38
N THR A 41 6.06 -10.25 1.07
CA THR A 41 7.05 -10.83 1.99
C THR A 41 8.21 -9.88 2.23
N SER A 42 8.68 -9.23 1.17
CA SER A 42 9.78 -8.27 1.20
C SER A 42 9.30 -6.83 1.37
N PRO A 43 10.07 -5.99 2.09
CA PRO A 43 9.76 -4.57 2.21
C PRO A 43 10.18 -3.80 0.95
N ALA A 44 9.42 -2.77 0.60
CA ALA A 44 9.76 -1.85 -0.49
C ALA A 44 11.06 -1.07 -0.24
N ASN A 45 11.34 -0.74 1.00
CA ASN A 45 12.48 0.10 1.39
C ASN A 45 12.90 -0.21 2.83
N ASN A 46 14.08 0.30 3.22
CA ASN A 46 14.67 0.03 4.54
C ASN A 46 14.00 0.83 5.68
N LEU A 47 13.33 1.94 5.37
CA LEU A 47 12.71 2.81 6.38
C LEU A 47 11.35 2.27 6.86
N CYS A 48 10.57 1.66 5.98
CA CYS A 48 9.24 1.12 6.28
C CYS A 48 9.23 0.09 7.44
N PRO A 49 10.15 -0.89 7.50
CA PRO A 49 10.29 -1.77 8.67
C PRO A 49 10.56 -1.02 9.97
N VAL A 50 11.40 0.03 9.92
CA VAL A 50 11.74 0.85 11.09
C VAL A 50 10.52 1.65 11.58
N ILE A 51 9.75 2.24 10.66
CA ILE A 51 8.49 2.93 10.98
C ILE A 51 7.49 1.95 11.60
N LYS A 52 7.27 0.79 10.97
CA LYS A 52 6.30 -0.22 11.42
C LYS A 52 6.69 -0.91 12.73
N GLY A 53 7.99 -0.96 13.05
CA GLY A 53 8.51 -1.51 14.30
C GLY A 53 8.32 -0.59 15.51
N SER A 54 7.91 0.66 15.31
CA SER A 54 7.64 1.62 16.38
C SER A 54 6.15 1.75 16.65
N LYS A 55 5.78 1.82 17.94
CA LYS A 55 4.40 2.09 18.37
C LYS A 55 3.89 3.44 17.86
N ASP A 56 4.76 4.44 17.80
CA ASP A 56 4.40 5.76 17.31
C ASP A 56 4.48 5.81 15.77
N GLY A 57 5.42 5.08 15.18
CA GLY A 57 5.59 5.03 13.72
C GLY A 57 4.46 4.31 12.99
N VAL A 58 3.83 3.28 13.59
CA VAL A 58 2.71 2.56 12.97
C VAL A 58 1.53 3.48 12.63
N ILE A 59 1.41 4.62 13.33
CA ILE A 59 0.35 5.59 13.09
C ILE A 59 0.42 6.13 11.66
N ILE A 60 1.61 6.38 11.11
CA ILE A 60 1.85 6.81 9.71
C ILE A 60 1.19 5.84 8.72
N CYS A 61 1.35 4.55 8.97
CA CYS A 61 0.79 3.52 8.08
C CYS A 61 -0.73 3.45 8.20
N SER A 62 -1.23 3.48 9.45
CA SER A 62 -2.66 3.33 9.73
C SER A 62 -3.48 4.57 9.33
N SER A 63 -2.96 5.78 9.51
CA SER A 63 -3.60 7.05 9.12
C SER A 63 -3.76 7.12 7.61
N ALA A 64 -2.70 6.84 6.87
CA ALA A 64 -2.69 6.82 5.41
C ALA A 64 -3.66 5.76 4.86
N GLN A 65 -3.70 4.56 5.45
CA GLN A 65 -4.67 3.52 5.08
C GLN A 65 -6.10 3.98 5.32
N GLN A 66 -6.44 4.43 6.54
CA GLN A 66 -7.80 4.84 6.86
C GLN A 66 -8.30 5.99 5.97
N ARG A 67 -7.46 7.00 5.75
CA ARG A 67 -7.76 8.15 4.89
C ARG A 67 -8.04 7.72 3.45
N LEU A 68 -7.12 7.00 2.83
CA LEU A 68 -7.25 6.60 1.43
C LEU A 68 -8.35 5.54 1.24
N SER A 69 -8.53 4.62 2.18
CA SER A 69 -9.62 3.64 2.13
C SER A 69 -10.98 4.29 2.24
N LYS A 70 -11.14 5.34 3.06
CA LYS A 70 -12.39 6.11 3.09
C LYS A 70 -12.67 6.75 1.74
N ILE A 71 -11.70 7.44 1.16
CA ILE A 71 -11.84 8.10 -0.16
C ILE A 71 -12.20 7.07 -1.24
N ALA A 72 -11.47 5.95 -1.31
CA ALA A 72 -11.69 4.92 -2.29
C ALA A 72 -13.05 4.24 -2.12
N ARG A 73 -13.45 3.92 -0.89
CA ARG A 73 -14.74 3.29 -0.59
C ARG A 73 -15.91 4.20 -0.95
N ASP A 74 -15.86 5.47 -0.53
CA ASP A 74 -16.96 6.42 -0.73
C ASP A 74 -17.14 6.77 -2.22
N SER A 75 -16.04 6.81 -2.98
CA SER A 75 -16.07 7.08 -4.43
C SER A 75 -16.26 5.83 -5.30
N ASN A 76 -16.15 4.64 -4.72
CA ASN A 76 -16.03 3.36 -5.44
C ASN A 76 -14.96 3.38 -6.54
N LYS A 77 -13.85 4.08 -6.28
CA LYS A 77 -12.75 4.29 -7.23
C LYS A 77 -11.40 4.16 -6.53
N LEU A 78 -10.35 4.03 -7.34
CA LEU A 78 -8.97 4.15 -6.89
C LEU A 78 -8.75 5.44 -6.10
N ALA A 79 -8.00 5.36 -5.01
CA ALA A 79 -7.43 6.52 -4.33
C ALA A 79 -5.90 6.44 -4.33
N ILE A 80 -5.25 7.56 -4.65
CA ILE A 80 -3.79 7.74 -4.61
C ILE A 80 -3.50 8.88 -3.63
N GLY A 81 -2.42 8.76 -2.87
CA GLY A 81 -1.88 9.86 -2.09
C GLY A 81 -0.61 9.44 -1.37
N GLU A 82 -0.13 10.25 -0.43
CA GLU A 82 1.10 9.97 0.31
C GLU A 82 0.81 9.57 1.76
N CYS A 83 1.67 8.76 2.36
CA CYS A 83 1.71 8.64 3.81
C CYS A 83 2.52 9.80 4.41
N ASP A 84 2.42 9.99 5.73
CA ASP A 84 3.09 11.12 6.40
C ASP A 84 4.64 11.02 6.38
N ALA A 85 5.20 9.89 5.93
CA ALA A 85 6.63 9.75 5.66
C ALA A 85 7.04 10.20 4.24
N GLY A 86 6.09 10.55 3.37
CA GLY A 86 6.32 10.97 1.98
C GLY A 86 6.28 9.85 0.93
N PHE A 87 6.02 8.60 1.32
CA PHE A 87 5.86 7.51 0.35
C PHE A 87 4.49 7.54 -0.30
N THR A 88 4.45 7.34 -1.62
CA THR A 88 3.20 7.21 -2.35
C THR A 88 2.51 5.88 -2.04
N LYS A 89 1.20 5.97 -1.90
CA LYS A 89 0.26 4.87 -1.65
C LYS A 89 -0.89 4.94 -2.63
N PHE A 90 -1.26 3.79 -3.17
CA PHE A 90 -2.50 3.62 -3.91
C PHE A 90 -3.34 2.52 -3.27
N VAL A 91 -4.66 2.65 -3.33
CA VAL A 91 -5.62 1.63 -2.88
C VAL A 91 -6.80 1.55 -3.84
N ILE A 92 -7.17 0.33 -4.20
CA ILE A 92 -8.30 0.02 -5.08
C ILE A 92 -9.35 -0.71 -4.24
N PRO A 93 -10.60 -0.21 -4.19
CA PRO A 93 -11.65 -0.84 -3.42
C PRO A 93 -12.20 -2.06 -4.15
N ILE A 94 -12.54 -3.09 -3.39
CA ILE A 94 -13.10 -4.36 -3.90
C ILE A 94 -14.56 -4.43 -3.48
N PHE A 95 -15.45 -4.46 -4.48
CA PHE A 95 -16.88 -4.59 -4.30
C PHE A 95 -17.42 -5.79 -5.08
N VAL A 96 -18.39 -6.48 -4.50
CA VAL A 96 -19.17 -7.52 -5.18
C VAL A 96 -20.64 -7.30 -4.86
N ASN A 97 -21.49 -7.22 -5.89
CA ASN A 97 -22.93 -6.96 -5.74
C ASN A 97 -23.25 -5.77 -4.83
N GLY A 98 -22.46 -4.69 -4.93
CA GLY A 98 -22.60 -3.49 -4.11
C GLY A 98 -22.08 -3.60 -2.67
N LYS A 99 -21.66 -4.79 -2.21
CA LYS A 99 -21.03 -4.96 -0.89
C LYS A 99 -19.53 -4.68 -0.96
N PHE A 100 -19.05 -3.80 -0.08
CA PHE A 100 -17.62 -3.54 0.12
C PHE A 100 -16.97 -4.71 0.88
N LEU A 101 -15.91 -5.31 0.31
CA LEU A 101 -15.22 -6.45 0.91
C LEU A 101 -13.83 -6.12 1.45
N GLY A 102 -13.20 -5.07 0.92
CA GLY A 102 -11.86 -4.67 1.32
C GLY A 102 -11.12 -3.92 0.23
N MET A 103 -9.80 -3.87 0.33
CA MET A 103 -8.93 -3.05 -0.52
C MET A 103 -7.68 -3.83 -0.92
N ILE A 104 -7.11 -3.50 -2.07
CA ILE A 104 -5.77 -3.93 -2.47
C ILE A 104 -4.96 -2.74 -2.96
N GLY A 105 -3.66 -2.75 -2.73
CA GLY A 105 -2.76 -1.76 -3.32
C GLY A 105 -1.34 -1.86 -2.80
N GLY A 106 -0.63 -0.74 -2.84
CA GLY A 106 0.79 -0.68 -2.49
C GLY A 106 1.18 0.65 -1.85
N CYS A 107 2.29 0.66 -1.09
CA CYS A 107 2.92 1.86 -0.53
C CYS A 107 4.43 1.66 -0.43
N GLY A 108 5.21 2.73 -0.24
CA GLY A 108 6.64 2.63 0.10
C GLY A 108 7.59 2.99 -1.04
N CYS A 109 7.08 3.42 -2.19
CA CYS A 109 7.89 3.99 -3.27
C CYS A 109 7.71 5.52 -3.28
N LEU A 110 8.68 6.22 -3.85
CA LEU A 110 8.59 7.63 -4.21
C LEU A 110 8.16 7.73 -5.67
N ILE A 111 7.30 8.70 -5.99
CA ILE A 111 6.91 9.02 -7.37
C ILE A 111 7.54 10.35 -7.79
N ASP A 112 8.10 10.40 -8.99
CA ASP A 112 8.66 11.58 -9.64
C ASP A 112 9.61 12.38 -8.73
N GLN A 113 9.20 13.55 -8.22
CA GLN A 113 10.01 14.45 -7.37
C GLN A 113 9.67 14.36 -5.88
N SER A 114 8.82 13.42 -5.46
CA SER A 114 8.50 13.21 -4.03
C SER A 114 9.74 12.80 -3.25
N SER A 115 9.72 13.10 -1.95
CA SER A 115 10.83 12.84 -1.03
C SER A 115 10.32 12.40 0.32
N VAL A 116 11.19 11.74 1.08
CA VAL A 116 10.89 11.33 2.45
C VAL A 116 11.03 12.54 3.38
N ASP A 117 10.02 12.77 4.23
CA ASP A 117 10.14 13.74 5.33
C ASP A 117 10.96 13.13 6.48
N SER A 118 12.29 13.13 6.27
CA SER A 118 13.23 12.53 7.21
C SER A 118 13.21 13.20 8.59
N PHE A 119 12.98 14.52 8.65
CA PHE A 119 12.89 15.25 9.91
C PHE A 119 11.66 14.84 10.71
N TYR A 120 10.47 14.80 10.08
CA TYR A 120 9.25 14.35 10.74
C TYR A 120 9.38 12.92 11.26
N VAL A 121 9.87 12.00 10.40
CA VAL A 121 10.05 10.60 10.78
C VAL A 121 11.06 10.45 11.91
N ALA A 122 12.18 11.17 11.89
CA ALA A 122 13.17 11.15 12.96
C ALA A 122 12.59 11.63 14.29
N LYS A 123 11.84 12.74 14.26
CA LYS A 123 11.15 13.29 15.43
C LYS A 123 10.14 12.31 16.01
N LEU A 124 9.31 11.72 15.15
CA LEU A 124 8.27 10.77 15.57
C LEU A 124 8.87 9.50 16.18
N LEU A 125 9.99 9.02 15.63
CA LEU A 125 10.64 7.79 16.09
C LEU A 125 11.65 8.01 17.22
N GLY A 126 11.93 9.26 17.60
CA GLY A 126 12.98 9.60 18.57
C GLY A 126 14.38 9.16 18.09
N LYS A 127 14.67 9.29 16.79
CA LYS A 127 15.93 8.89 16.15
C LYS A 127 16.70 10.09 15.60
N ASP A 128 17.97 9.87 15.28
CA ASP A 128 18.76 10.87 14.55
C ASP A 128 18.23 11.01 13.10
N GLU A 129 18.15 12.24 12.60
CA GLU A 129 17.67 12.51 11.24
C GLU A 129 18.60 11.93 10.19
N LYS A 130 19.91 11.88 10.46
CA LYS A 130 20.90 11.28 9.57
C LYS A 130 20.60 9.78 9.38
N ASP A 131 20.30 9.06 10.46
CA ASP A 131 19.96 7.64 10.37
C ASP A 131 18.73 7.41 9.47
N ILE A 132 17.73 8.30 9.54
CA ILE A 132 16.54 8.23 8.69
C ILE A 132 16.88 8.55 7.24
N LYS A 133 17.74 9.54 6.99
CA LYS A 133 18.23 9.86 5.64
C LYS A 133 18.95 8.68 5.03
N ASP A 134 19.91 8.09 5.76
CA ASP A 134 20.69 6.93 5.33
C ASP A 134 19.77 5.74 5.00
N LEU A 135 18.73 5.48 5.81
CA LEU A 135 17.71 4.45 5.53
C LEU A 135 16.85 4.74 4.30
N SER A 136 16.72 6.01 3.91
CA SER A 136 15.87 6.46 2.80
C SER A 136 16.59 6.62 1.46
N GLU A 137 17.93 6.65 1.43
CA GLU A 137 18.75 6.93 0.22
C GLU A 137 18.39 6.04 -0.97
N ASN A 138 18.13 4.76 -0.71
CA ASN A 138 17.84 3.75 -1.74
C ASN A 138 16.35 3.41 -1.83
N THR A 139 15.47 4.35 -1.44
CA THR A 139 14.03 4.14 -1.62
C THR A 139 13.72 4.01 -3.11
N PRO A 140 12.96 2.97 -3.54
CA PRO A 140 12.54 2.83 -4.91
C PRO A 140 11.80 4.07 -5.39
N ARG A 141 12.22 4.60 -6.53
CA ARG A 141 11.60 5.73 -7.20
C ARG A 141 10.99 5.24 -8.51
N LEU A 142 9.74 5.59 -8.72
CA LEU A 142 9.00 5.31 -9.94
C LEU A 142 8.57 6.62 -10.59
N THR A 143 8.28 6.56 -11.87
CA THR A 143 7.59 7.58 -12.63
C THR A 143 6.07 7.48 -12.43
N SER A 144 5.36 8.55 -12.77
CA SER A 144 3.89 8.51 -12.87
C SER A 144 3.36 7.42 -13.84
N ASP A 145 4.12 7.09 -14.89
CA ASP A 145 3.76 6.03 -15.83
C ASP A 145 3.88 4.64 -15.19
N GLU A 146 4.98 4.37 -14.48
CA GLU A 146 5.17 3.11 -13.74
C GLU A 146 4.14 2.94 -12.61
N LEU A 147 3.73 4.02 -11.94
CA LEU A 147 2.60 3.98 -11.00
C LEU A 147 1.30 3.58 -11.71
N SER A 148 1.05 4.14 -12.90
CA SER A 148 -0.13 3.84 -13.70
C SER A 148 -0.13 2.39 -14.18
N GLU A 149 1.03 1.83 -14.51
CA GLU A 149 1.21 0.42 -14.81
C GLU A 149 0.91 -0.47 -13.61
N ALA A 150 1.41 -0.13 -12.41
CA ALA A 150 1.13 -0.87 -11.18
C ALA A 150 -0.37 -0.92 -10.85
N ILE A 151 -1.05 0.22 -11.02
CA ILE A 151 -2.51 0.33 -10.85
C ILE A 151 -3.23 -0.52 -11.89
N SER A 152 -2.86 -0.40 -13.17
CA SER A 152 -3.50 -1.13 -14.27
C SER A 152 -3.37 -2.65 -14.09
N TYR A 153 -2.16 -3.11 -13.77
CA TYR A 153 -1.88 -4.50 -13.42
C TYR A 153 -2.79 -5.00 -12.29
N THR A 154 -2.89 -4.25 -11.20
CA THR A 154 -3.71 -4.62 -10.04
C THR A 154 -5.20 -4.67 -10.41
N GLN A 155 -5.69 -3.69 -11.16
CA GLN A 155 -7.09 -3.64 -11.62
C GLN A 155 -7.44 -4.79 -12.57
N GLU A 156 -6.54 -5.19 -13.46
CA GLU A 156 -6.75 -6.34 -14.34
C GLU A 156 -6.88 -7.65 -13.55
N HIS A 157 -6.02 -7.87 -12.56
CA HIS A 157 -6.10 -9.03 -11.68
C HIS A 157 -7.41 -9.06 -10.91
N LEU A 158 -7.84 -7.92 -10.35
CA LEU A 158 -9.15 -7.82 -9.69
C LEU A 158 -10.30 -8.13 -10.65
N LYS A 159 -10.31 -7.58 -11.87
CA LYS A 159 -11.36 -7.86 -12.86
C LYS A 159 -11.49 -9.36 -13.14
N ARG A 160 -10.37 -10.09 -13.24
CA ARG A 160 -10.38 -11.55 -13.44
C ARG A 160 -10.98 -12.29 -12.25
N ILE A 161 -10.63 -11.90 -11.02
CA ILE A 161 -11.18 -12.50 -9.80
C ILE A 161 -12.68 -12.25 -9.69
N LEU A 162 -13.10 -11.00 -9.89
CA LEU A 162 -14.49 -10.59 -9.73
C LEU A 162 -15.39 -11.22 -10.79
N LYS A 163 -14.95 -11.33 -12.05
CA LYS A 163 -15.72 -11.99 -13.13
C LYS A 163 -16.11 -13.44 -12.80
N ASN A 164 -15.32 -14.15 -11.99
CA ASN A 164 -15.60 -15.52 -11.60
C ASN A 164 -16.50 -15.64 -10.36
N ASN A 165 -16.83 -14.51 -9.72
CA ASN A 165 -17.53 -14.43 -8.43
C ASN A 165 -18.73 -13.47 -8.46
N THR A 166 -19.13 -12.98 -9.63
CA THR A 166 -20.31 -12.14 -9.89
C THR A 166 -21.19 -12.82 -10.91
#